data_AF-A0A4R0ZWD6-F1
#
_entry.id   AF-A0A4R0ZWD6-F1
#
_cell.length_a   1.000
_cell.length_b   1.000
_cell.length_c   1.000
_cell.angle_alpha   90.00
_cell.angle_beta   90.00
_cell.angle_gamma   90.00
#
_symmetry.space_group_name_H-M   'P 1'
#
loop_
_entity.id
_entity.type
_entity.pdbx_description
1 polymer ?
#
loop_
_entity_poly.entity_id
_entity_poly.type
_entity_poly.pdbx_seq_one_letter_code
_entity_poly.pdbx_strand_id
1 'polypeptide(L)'
;MNRLTLLLVATACLFMSGLLYTLERIATFTRWNAQIATGTFSSEPMFVDVLLQNVFISIFGVAAIVLFFKAGSAVQGSTTTKTGTADL
;
A
#
# COMPACT_ATOMS: atom_id res chain seq x y z
N MET A 1 -20.71 -17.72 -9.40
CA MET A 1 -19.76 -16.57 -9.42
C MET A 1 -18.65 -16.88 -10.40
N ASN A 2 -18.26 -15.95 -11.27
CA ASN A 2 -17.19 -16.19 -12.24
C ASN A 2 -15.82 -16.25 -11.52
N ARG A 3 -14.89 -17.07 -12.02
CA ARG A 3 -13.54 -17.24 -11.43
C ARG A 3 -12.77 -15.92 -11.33
N LEU A 4 -12.96 -15.04 -12.31
CA LEU A 4 -12.38 -13.70 -12.32
C LEU A 4 -12.91 -12.85 -11.15
N THR A 5 -14.23 -12.87 -10.93
CA THR A 5 -14.85 -12.15 -9.81
C THR A 5 -14.39 -12.69 -8.45
N LEU A 6 -14.23 -14.01 -8.32
CA LEU A 6 -13.68 -14.63 -7.12
C LEU A 6 -12.25 -14.16 -6.84
N LEU A 7 -11.39 -14.16 -7.86
CA LEU A 7 -9.99 -13.69 -7.75
C LEU A 7 -9.90 -12.20 -7.37
N LEU A 8 -10.74 -11.35 -7.95
CA LEU A 8 -10.78 -9.93 -7.61
C LEU A 8 -11.19 -9.72 -6.15
N VAL A 9 -12.23 -10.41 -5.70
CA VAL A 9 -12.69 -10.31 -4.30
C VAL A 9 -11.64 -10.84 -3.33
N ALA A 10 -11.01 -11.98 -3.63
CA ALA A 10 -9.94 -12.53 -2.79
C ALA A 10 -8.75 -11.57 -2.68
N THR A 11 -8.36 -10.95 -3.80
CA THR A 11 -7.27 -9.96 -3.84
C THR A 11 -7.64 -8.71 -3.03
N ALA A 12 -8.87 -8.21 -3.17
CA ALA A 12 -9.35 -7.07 -2.40
C ALA A 12 -9.39 -7.37 -0.90
N CYS A 13 -9.82 -8.57 -0.50
CA CYS A 13 -9.78 -8.99 0.90
C CYS A 13 -8.35 -9.04 1.44
N LEU A 14 -7.41 -9.67 0.73
CA LEU A 14 -6.00 -9.72 1.14
C LEU A 14 -5.40 -8.32 1.27
N PHE A 15 -5.72 -7.42 0.34
CA PHE A 15 -5.26 -6.04 0.38
C PHE A 15 -5.79 -5.30 1.62
N MET A 16 -7.10 -5.38 1.87
CA MET A 16 -7.72 -4.74 3.04
C MET A 16 -7.18 -5.30 4.36
N SER A 17 -6.97 -6.62 4.45
CA SER A 17 -6.36 -7.24 5.62
C SER A 17 -4.92 -6.77 5.86
N GLY A 18 -4.10 -6.68 4.80
CA GLY A 18 -2.73 -6.17 4.91
C GLY A 18 -2.68 -4.70 5.31
N LEU A 19 -3.63 -3.90 4.82
CA LEU A 19 -3.77 -2.50 5.18
C LEU A 19 -4.17 -2.33 6.65
N LEU A 20 -5.17 -3.10 7.12
CA LEU A 20 -5.58 -3.09 8.53
C LEU A 20 -4.43 -3.50 9.46
N TYR A 21 -3.73 -4.58 9.14
CA TYR A 21 -2.56 -5.04 9.88
C TYR A 21 -1.48 -3.96 10.00
N THR A 22 -1.26 -3.21 8.91
CA THR A 22 -0.30 -2.10 8.89
C THR A 22 -0.75 -0.95 9.78
N LEU A 23 -2.03 -0.56 9.72
CA LEU A 23 -2.57 0.52 10.55
C LEU A 23 -2.54 0.19 12.04
N GLU A 24 -2.84 -1.05 12.43
CA GLU A 24 -2.80 -1.48 13.83
C GLU A 24 -1.39 -1.34 14.43
N ARG A 25 -0.35 -1.70 13.67
CA ARG A 25 1.04 -1.55 14.11
C ARG A 25 1.45 -0.09 14.23
N ILE A 26 1.08 0.74 13.27
CA ILE A 26 1.35 2.19 13.33
C ILE A 26 0.65 2.78 14.56
N ALA A 27 -0.63 2.47 14.76
CA ALA A 27 -1.40 2.96 15.91
C ALA A 27 -0.80 2.53 17.25
N THR A 28 -0.34 1.28 17.34
CA THR A 28 0.33 0.76 18.55
C THR A 28 1.64 1.49 18.84
N PHE A 29 2.45 1.72 17.80
CA PHE A 29 3.69 2.47 17.93
C PHE A 29 3.44 3.94 18.32
N THR A 30 2.48 4.60 17.69
CA THR A 30 2.09 5.98 18.04
C THR A 30 1.59 6.07 19.49
N ARG A 31 0.77 5.11 19.92
CA ARG A 31 0.29 5.03 21.31
C ARG A 31 1.44 4.86 22.29
N TRP A 32 2.39 3.97 22.02
CA TRP A 32 3.55 3.77 22.87
C TRP A 32 4.42 5.03 22.97
N ASN A 33 4.67 5.72 21.85
CA ASN A 33 5.40 7.00 21.87
C ASN A 33 4.67 8.07 22.71
N ALA A 34 3.35 8.15 22.61
CA ALA A 34 2.56 9.07 23.44
C ALA A 34 2.62 8.71 24.94
N GLN A 35 2.68 7.43 25.27
CA GLN A 35 2.84 6.96 26.65
C GLN A 35 4.21 7.35 27.22
N ILE A 36 5.29 7.20 26.44
CA ILE A 36 6.62 7.68 26.82
C ILE A 36 6.61 9.20 27.05
N ALA A 37 6.03 9.96 26.12
CA ALA A 37 5.99 11.42 26.21
C ALA A 37 5.20 11.94 27.43
N THR A 38 4.24 11.16 27.94
CA THR A 38 3.45 11.48 29.14
C THR A 38 4.08 10.97 30.43
N GLY A 39 5.29 10.42 30.38
CA GLY A 39 6.02 9.91 31.56
C GLY A 39 5.56 8.55 32.03
N THR A 40 4.78 7.82 31.23
CA THR A 40 4.39 6.43 31.52
C THR A 40 5.37 5.47 30.85
N PHE A 41 6.07 4.66 31.67
CA PHE A 41 7.06 3.68 31.20
C PHE A 41 6.37 2.38 30.77
N SER A 42 5.63 2.46 29.68
CA SER A 42 5.02 1.28 29.03
C SER A 42 6.11 0.44 28.35
N SER A 43 5.99 -0.89 28.45
CA SER A 43 6.92 -1.83 27.81
C SER A 43 7.00 -1.58 26.31
N GLU A 44 8.22 -1.54 25.77
CA GLU A 44 8.49 -1.34 24.35
C GLU A 44 7.78 -2.42 23.51
N PRO A 45 7.00 -2.04 22.47
CA PRO A 45 6.33 -3.00 21.62
C PRO A 45 7.39 -3.81 20.86
N MET A 46 7.21 -5.13 20.76
CA MET A 46 8.18 -6.08 20.16
C MET A 46 8.44 -5.85 18.65
N PHE A 47 7.84 -4.81 18.08
CA PHE A 47 7.70 -4.55 16.66
C PHE A 47 8.10 -3.15 16.23
N VAL A 48 8.96 -2.50 17.02
CA VAL A 48 9.42 -1.10 16.87
C VAL A 48 9.78 -0.74 15.43
N ASP A 49 10.37 -1.67 14.69
CA ASP A 49 10.68 -1.46 13.28
C ASP A 49 9.45 -1.71 12.40
N VAL A 50 8.50 -0.78 12.46
CA VAL A 50 7.22 -0.83 11.72
C VAL A 50 7.48 -0.95 10.21
N LEU A 51 8.58 -0.39 9.69
CA LEU A 51 8.96 -0.51 8.29
C LEU A 51 9.61 -1.86 7.96
N LEU A 52 10.57 -2.34 8.75
CA LEU A 52 11.26 -3.61 8.43
C LEU A 52 10.43 -4.85 8.74
N GLN A 53 9.61 -4.82 9.79
CA GLN A 53 8.85 -6.00 10.22
C GLN A 53 7.47 -6.12 9.56
N ASN A 54 7.03 -5.10 8.81
CA ASN A 54 5.76 -5.15 8.13
C ASN A 54 5.95 -5.45 6.64
N VAL A 55 5.89 -6.74 6.30
CA VAL A 55 6.03 -7.23 4.92
C VAL A 55 5.03 -6.58 3.95
N PHE A 56 3.86 -6.14 4.42
CA PHE A 56 2.86 -5.49 3.58
C PHE A 56 3.31 -4.12 3.07
N ILE A 57 4.16 -3.39 3.82
CA ILE A 57 4.72 -2.12 3.36
C ILE A 57 5.60 -2.34 2.13
N SER A 58 6.46 -3.36 2.16
CA SER A 58 7.29 -3.72 1.00
C SER A 58 6.43 -4.19 -0.18
N ILE A 59 5.42 -5.04 0.07
CA ILE A 59 4.51 -5.52 -0.97
C ILE A 59 3.72 -4.37 -1.61
N PHE A 60 3.17 -3.46 -0.81
CA PHE A 60 2.43 -2.29 -1.30
C PHE A 60 3.35 -1.30 -2.01
N GLY A 61 4.58 -1.10 -1.54
CA GLY A 61 5.58 -0.27 -2.21
C GLY A 61 5.93 -0.79 -3.61
N VAL A 62 6.21 -2.09 -3.74
CA VAL A 62 6.48 -2.72 -5.04
C VAL A 62 5.24 -2.64 -5.95
N ALA A 63 4.04 -2.91 -5.42
CA ALA A 63 2.81 -2.79 -6.19
C ALA A 63 2.58 -1.35 -6.69
N ALA A 64 2.84 -0.34 -5.85
CA ALA A 64 2.72 1.07 -6.22
C ALA A 64 3.69 1.45 -7.34
N ILE A 65 4.94 0.98 -7.29
CA ILE A 65 5.94 1.22 -8.35
C ILE A 65 5.48 0.62 -9.68
N VAL A 66 5.01 -0.64 -9.67
CA VAL A 66 4.51 -1.31 -10.88
C VAL A 66 3.30 -0.55 -11.46
N LEU A 67 2.35 -0.15 -10.61
CA LEU A 67 1.18 0.62 -11.03
C LEU A 67 1.58 2.01 -11.58
N PHE A 68 2.57 2.65 -10.98
CA PHE A 68 3.08 3.95 -11.45
C PHE A 68 3.66 3.83 -12.87
N PHE A 69 4.50 2.83 -13.14
CA PHE A 69 5.03 2.61 -14.49
C PHE A 69 3.93 2.24 -15.49
N LYS A 70 2.98 1.38 -15.10
CA LYS A 70 1.81 1.04 -15.93
C LYS A 70 0.97 2.28 -16.28
N ALA A 71 0.75 3.16 -15.31
CA ALA A 71 0.04 4.42 -15.52
C ALA A 71 0.82 5.34 -16.47
N GLY A 72 2.14 5.47 -16.30
CA GLY A 72 3.00 6.23 -17.20
C GLY A 72 2.96 5.73 -18.65
N SER A 73 3.02 4.41 -18.85
CA SER A 73 2.90 3.81 -20.19
C SER A 73 1.51 3.99 -20.81
N ALA A 74 0.45 3.95 -20.00
CA ALA A 74 -0.92 4.21 -20.47
C ALA A 74 -1.08 5.68 -20.95
N VAL A 75 -0.44 6.63 -20.25
CA VAL A 75 -0.42 8.04 -20.64
C VAL A 75 0.35 8.26 -21.95
N GLN A 76 1.49 7.59 -22.14
CA GLN A 76 2.25 7.64 -23.40
C GLN A 76 1.42 7.12 -24.58
N GLY A 77 0.79 5.97 -24.44
CA GLY A 77 -0.11 5.41 -25.47
C GLY A 77 -1.25 6.35 -25.83
N SER A 78 -1.89 7.00 -24.85
CA SER A 78 -2.96 7.98 -25.10
C SER A 78 -2.47 9.26 -25.80
N THR A 79 -1.20 9.63 -25.63
CA THR A 79 -0.64 10.86 -26.22
C THR A 79 -0.28 10.62 -27.68
N THR A 80 0.33 9.48 -28.01
CA THR A 80 0.63 9.08 -29.40
C THR A 80 -0.63 9.00 -30.27
N THR A 81 -1.76 8.54 -29.73
CA THR A 81 -3.03 8.49 -30.49
C THR A 81 -3.59 9.89 -30.79
N LYS A 82 -3.33 10.89 -29.94
CA LYS A 82 -3.84 12.27 -30.14
C LYS A 82 -3.02 13.07 -31.14
N THR A 83 -1.71 12.82 -31.26
CA THR A 83 -0.86 13.45 -32.28
C THR A 83 -0.93 12.77 -33.65
N GLY A 84 -1.34 11.49 -33.71
CA GLY A 84 -1.44 10.72 -34.96
C GLY A 84 -2.66 11.04 -35.85
N THR A 85 -3.53 11.96 -35.46
CA THR A 85 -4.68 12.41 -36.28
C THR A 85 -4.60 13.91 -36.63
N ALA A 86 -3.45 14.55 -36.44
CA ALA A 86 -3.23 15.96 -36.78
C ALA A 86 -2.45 16.16 -38.08
N ASP A 87 -2.49 15.18 -38.99
CA ASP A 87 -2.03 15.30 -40.37
C ASP A 87 -3.19 14.94 -41.30
N LEU A 88 -4.08 15.91 -41.53
CA LEU A 88 -4.82 16.16 -42.76
C LEU A 88 -5.28 17.63 -42.78
#